data_AF-A0A8A4UZ36-F1
#
_entry.id   AF-A0A8A4UZ36-F1
#
_cell.length_a   1.000
_cell.length_b   1.000
_cell.length_c   1.000
_cell.angle_alpha   90.00
_cell.angle_beta   90.00
_cell.angle_gamma   90.00
#
_symmetry.space_group_name_H-M   'P 1'
#
loop_
_entity.id
_entity.type
_entity.pdbx_description
1 polymer ?
#
loop_
_entity_poly.entity_id
_entity_poly.type
_entity_poly.pdbx_seq_one_letter_code
_entity_poly.pdbx_strand_id
1 'polypeptide(L)' 'MNKERGYDPKGNPLLPGQDHAAGSNPDGSPDSWVQGQSEWLRKNGLTNSDGTLTQKAKEQRAQEFKDESE' A
#
# COMPACT_ATOMS: atom_id res chain seq x y z
N MET A 1 25.58 -6.75 -2.87
CA MET A 1 24.20 -6.59 -2.37
C MET A 1 23.55 -7.95 -2.37
N ASN A 2 23.38 -8.54 -1.19
CA ASN A 2 22.93 -9.92 -1.05
C ASN A 2 21.42 -10.01 -1.38
N LYS A 3 21.10 -10.56 -2.56
CA LYS A 3 19.75 -10.87 -3.05
C LYS A 3 19.43 -12.33 -2.72
N GLU A 4 19.49 -12.70 -1.44
CA GLU A 4 18.99 -14.01 -1.02
C GLU A 4 17.47 -13.94 -0.93
N ARG A 5 16.84 -14.00 -2.10
CA ARG A 5 15.41 -14.29 -2.28
C ARG A 5 15.18 -15.66 -1.65
N GLY A 6 14.60 -15.70 -0.45
CA GLY A 6 14.39 -16.96 0.26
C GLY A 6 14.72 -16.98 1.75
N TYR A 7 15.15 -15.88 2.38
CA TYR A 7 15.33 -15.81 3.84
C TYR A 7 14.70 -14.55 4.46
N ASP A 8 14.08 -14.69 5.63
CA ASP A 8 13.52 -13.58 6.41
C ASP A 8 14.65 -12.74 7.06
N PRO A 9 14.35 -11.53 7.60
CA PRO A 9 15.36 -10.69 8.27
C PRO A 9 16.02 -11.32 9.51
N LYS A 10 15.50 -12.44 10.02
CA LYS A 10 16.06 -13.22 11.13
C LYS A 10 16.89 -14.41 10.64
N GLY A 11 17.02 -14.60 9.33
CA GLY A 11 17.76 -15.68 8.70
C GLY A 11 17.02 -17.01 8.60
N ASN A 12 15.69 -17.04 8.77
CA ASN A 12 14.89 -18.25 8.54
C ASN A 12 14.55 -18.39 7.06
N PRO A 13 14.56 -19.60 6.48
CA PRO A 13 14.14 -19.79 5.10
C PRO A 13 12.66 -19.41 4.93
N LEU A 14 12.39 -18.55 3.95
CA LEU A 14 11.03 -18.22 3.51
C LEU A 14 10.44 -19.46 2.85
N LEU A 15 9.27 -19.89 3.32
CA LEU A 15 8.52 -20.95 2.67
C LEU A 15 8.10 -20.49 1.26
N PRO A 16 7.89 -21.42 0.30
CA PRO A 16 7.38 -21.06 -1.01
C PRO A 16 6.11 -20.20 -0.90
N GLY A 17 6.13 -19.01 -1.52
CA GLY A 17 5.05 -18.03 -1.45
C GLY A 17 5.16 -17.01 -0.30
N GLN A 18 6.20 -17.03 0.54
CA GLN A 18 6.43 -16.02 1.57
C GLN A 18 7.29 -14.83 1.12
N ASP A 19 8.02 -14.97 0.02
CA ASP A 19 8.74 -13.86 -0.60
C ASP A 19 7.85 -13.19 -1.66
N HIS A 20 6.93 -12.34 -1.22
CA HIS A 20 6.20 -11.43 -2.10
C HIS A 20 6.40 -9.99 -1.63
N ALA A 21 6.69 -9.10 -2.59
CA ALA A 21 6.78 -7.67 -2.31
C ALA A 21 5.43 -7.15 -1.81
N ALA A 22 5.44 -6.22 -0.85
CA ALA A 22 4.22 -5.59 -0.37
C ALA A 22 3.44 -4.99 -1.56
N GLY A 23 2.14 -5.29 -1.65
CA GLY A 23 1.30 -4.90 -2.79
C GLY A 23 1.50 -5.74 -4.06
N SER A 24 2.13 -6.91 -3.95
CA SER A 24 2.25 -7.91 -5.02
C SER A 24 1.65 -9.25 -4.62
N ASN A 25 1.06 -9.94 -5.58
CA ASN A 25 0.61 -11.31 -5.48
C ASN A 25 1.81 -12.27 -5.26
N PRO A 26 1.58 -13.53 -4.84
CA PRO A 26 2.64 -14.52 -4.65
C PRO A 26 3.47 -14.84 -5.90
N ASP A 27 2.94 -14.59 -7.09
CA ASP A 27 3.65 -14.72 -8.36
C ASP A 27 4.50 -13.49 -8.72
N GLY A 28 4.48 -12.46 -7.87
CA GLY A 28 5.18 -11.19 -8.05
C GLY A 28 4.45 -10.19 -8.95
N SER A 29 3.25 -10.52 -9.46
CA SER A 29 2.43 -9.52 -10.17
C SER A 29 1.92 -8.50 -9.17
N PRO A 30 1.65 -7.25 -9.57
CA PRO A 30 0.98 -6.30 -8.70
C PRO A 30 -0.39 -6.81 -8.24
N ASP A 31 -0.77 -6.51 -7.00
CA ASP A 31 -2.09 -6.80 -6.45
C ASP A 31 -3.12 -5.75 -6.95
N SER A 32 -4.11 -6.21 -7.72
CA SER A 32 -5.16 -5.36 -8.29
C SER A 32 -6.00 -4.62 -7.24
N TRP A 33 -6.20 -5.19 -6.05
CA TRP A 33 -6.91 -4.52 -4.97
C TRP A 33 -6.12 -3.32 -4.44
N VAL A 34 -4.80 -3.49 -4.24
CA VAL A 34 -3.91 -2.39 -3.83
C VAL A 34 -3.80 -1.33 -4.93
N GLN A 35 -3.70 -1.75 -6.19
CA GLN A 35 -3.73 -0.81 -7.32
C GLN A 35 -5.02 -0.01 -7.38
N GLY A 36 -6.16 -0.67 -7.17
CA GLY A 36 -7.48 -0.05 -7.16
C GLY A 36 -7.60 1.12 -6.18
N GLN A 37 -6.99 1.01 -4.98
CA GLN A 37 -6.96 2.09 -4.00
C GLN A 37 -6.18 3.30 -4.51
N SER A 38 -5.00 3.07 -5.09
CA SER A 38 -4.14 4.14 -5.62
C SER A 38 -4.80 4.85 -6.81
N GLU A 39 -5.47 4.10 -7.68
CA GLU A 39 -6.23 4.66 -8.80
C GLU A 39 -7.44 5.45 -8.33
N TRP A 40 -8.18 4.93 -7.34
CA TRP A 40 -9.32 5.61 -6.76
C TRP A 40 -8.91 6.94 -6.15
N LEU A 41 -7.82 6.97 -5.36
CA LEU A 41 -7.28 8.19 -4.77
C LEU A 41 -6.92 9.24 -5.84
N ARG A 42 -6.25 8.82 -6.92
CA ARG A 42 -5.93 9.71 -8.05
C ARG A 42 -7.17 10.23 -8.75
N LYS A 43 -8.14 9.36 -9.08
CA LYS A 43 -9.40 9.74 -9.75
C LYS A 43 -10.22 10.74 -8.92
N ASN A 44 -10.15 10.65 -7.60
CA ASN A 44 -10.87 11.55 -6.68
C ASN A 44 -10.09 12.83 -6.35
N GLY A 45 -8.89 13.01 -6.91
CA GLY A 45 -8.03 14.15 -6.63
C GLY A 45 -7.60 14.21 -5.16
N LEU A 46 -7.36 13.05 -4.55
CA LEU A 46 -6.98 12.92 -3.14
C LEU A 46 -5.47 12.77 -2.97
N THR A 47 -4.74 12.42 -4.02
CA THR A 47 -3.28 12.33 -4.04
C THR A 47 -2.66 13.26 -5.08
N ASN A 48 -1.53 13.83 -4.72
CA ASN A 48 -0.66 14.59 -5.64
C ASN A 48 0.12 13.62 -6.55
N SER A 49 0.75 14.17 -7.58
CA SER A 49 1.58 13.41 -8.52
C SER A 49 2.77 12.71 -7.86
N ASP A 50 3.24 13.21 -6.73
CA ASP A 50 4.33 12.64 -5.92
C ASP A 50 3.85 11.57 -4.91
N GLY A 51 2.54 11.26 -4.90
CA GLY A 51 1.94 10.29 -3.99
C GLY A 51 1.53 10.83 -2.63
N THR A 52 1.79 12.11 -2.33
CA THR A 52 1.36 12.72 -1.05
C THR A 52 -0.14 13.02 -1.04
N LEU A 53 -0.75 13.09 0.14
CA LEU A 53 -2.15 13.46 0.29
C LEU A 53 -2.36 14.96 0.01
N THR A 54 -3.40 15.25 -0.77
CA THR A 54 -3.90 16.60 -1.01
C THR A 54 -4.51 17.21 0.26
N GLN A 55 -4.74 18.53 0.26
CA GLN A 55 -5.46 19.19 1.35
C GLN A 55 -6.90 18.66 1.50
N LYS A 56 -7.61 18.45 0.38
CA LYS A 56 -8.94 17.84 0.34
C LYS A 56 -8.99 16.50 1.08
N ALA A 57 -8.00 15.63 0.85
CA ALA A 57 -7.92 14.34 1.51
C ALA A 57 -7.70 14.45 3.03
N LYS A 58 -6.91 15.44 3.46
CA LYS A 58 -6.68 15.71 4.88
C LYS A 58 -7.94 16.24 5.57
N GLU A 59 -8.68 17.10 4.89
CA GLU A 59 -9.95 17.65 5.37
C GLU A 59 -11.05 16.59 5.47
N GLN A 60 -11.19 15.73 4.46
CA GLN A 60 -12.13 14.59 4.51
C GLN A 60 -11.85 13.66 5.68
N ARG A 61 -10.59 13.27 5.86
CA ARG A 61 -10.17 12.44 6.99
C ARG A 61 -10.49 13.12 8.32
N ALA A 62 -10.19 14.42 8.45
CA ALA A 62 -10.49 15.16 9.68
C ALA A 62 -12.00 15.28 9.97
N GLN A 63 -12.85 15.29 8.94
CA GLN A 63 -14.30 15.28 9.09
C GLN A 63 -14.81 13.89 9.51
N GLU A 64 -14.33 12.81 8.89
CA GLU A 64 -14.67 11.44 9.30
C GLU A 64 -14.35 11.20 10.78
N PHE A 65 -13.17 11.65 11.25
CA PHE A 65 -12.81 11.52 12.67
C PHE A 65 -13.68 12.36 13.62
N LYS A 66 -14.29 13.45 13.13
CA LYS A 66 -15.24 14.22 13.93
C LYS A 66 -16.58 13.49 14.01
N ASP A 67 -17.07 12.99 12.89
CA ASP A 67 -18.36 12.30 12.80
C ASP A 67 -18.34 10.95 13.56
N GLU A 68 -17.18 10.28 13.68
CA GLU A 68 -17.03 9.06 14.52
C GLU A 68 -16.92 9.35 16.03
N SER A 69 -16.74 10.62 16.41
CA SER A 69 -16.55 11.04 17.81
C SER A 69 -17.80 11.68 18.45
N GLU A 70 -18.90 11.77 17.70
CA GLU A 70 -20.23 12.20 18.16
C GLU A 70 -21.16 11.00 18.42
#